data_AF-A0A935HMP6-F1
#
_entry.id   AF-A0A935HMP6-F1
#
_cell.length_a   1.000
_cell.length_b   1.000
_cell.length_c   1.000
_cell.angle_alpha   90.00
_cell.angle_beta   90.00
_cell.angle_gamma   90.00
#
_symmetry.space_group_name_H-M   'P 1'
#
loop_
_entity.id
_entity.type
_entity.pdbx_description
1 polymer ?
#
loop_
_entity_poly.entity_id
_entity_poly.type
_entity_poly.pdbx_seq_one_letter_code
_entity_poly.pdbx_strand_id
1 'polypeptide(L)'
;MKIDKDNGMLSFKSSKSLFLSGRLKYDVEYPAQIGVQNLSNQFEKVDTSFLITFYNTDVILPRIKPSVLSPVIVEEGNRLSFNVMCENGNFPIDKILFSSNITLSNYKLPKECDDRFEWTPPYDFVNDKDKDKQKTVDLYFVGTSKFNFSDTAIVKVIVKDAMDYDIATRDYVDAVSEMKTWILQLKYTFLQLDRKIRKTKSYRTSFDVATGTAGVTSTILSTRDNPSAKNTGKVLPSVSVALVPIKEAAAPNKTVDQNQATLVRSTIKRLEYMITDNKLSGERDPQIVAKTETLRKELRQSKNQLADVPTEISESMSEKQLNNYFDSPRVQRKYRMK
;
A
#
# COMPACT_ATOMS: atom_id res chain seq x y z
N MET A 1 2.17 0.78 78.62
CA MET A 1 1.79 2.21 78.56
C MET A 1 1.88 2.78 79.95
N LYS A 2 2.47 3.97 80.13
CA LYS A 2 2.59 4.67 81.42
C LYS A 2 2.11 6.09 81.22
N ILE A 3 1.28 6.59 82.12
CA ILE A 3 0.82 7.99 82.11
C ILE A 3 1.53 8.68 83.27
N ASP A 4 2.25 9.75 82.96
CA ASP A 4 2.87 10.61 83.96
C ASP A 4 1.78 11.48 84.61
N LYS A 5 1.69 11.43 85.95
CA LYS A 5 0.62 12.08 86.72
C LYS A 5 0.76 13.60 86.73
N ASP A 6 2.00 14.09 86.69
CA ASP A 6 2.27 15.52 86.91
C ASP A 6 2.16 16.33 85.61
N ASN A 7 2.47 15.68 84.47
CA ASN A 7 2.59 16.35 83.17
C ASN A 7 1.57 15.84 82.13
N GLY A 8 0.77 14.81 82.46
CA GLY A 8 -0.13 14.15 81.52
C GLY A 8 0.58 13.44 80.36
N MET A 9 1.91 13.30 80.43
CA MET A 9 2.70 12.70 79.35
C MET A 9 2.44 11.19 79.28
N LEU A 10 1.90 10.76 78.15
CA LEU A 10 1.60 9.37 77.89
C LEU A 10 2.79 8.71 77.19
N SER A 11 3.50 7.84 77.91
CA SER A 11 4.63 7.08 77.37
C SER A 11 4.21 5.66 77.04
N PHE A 12 4.26 5.32 75.76
CA PHE A 12 3.96 3.97 75.29
C PHE A 12 5.26 3.21 74.98
N LYS A 13 5.50 2.14 75.73
CA LYS A 13 6.55 1.17 75.40
C LYS A 13 5.92 0.05 74.59
N SER A 14 6.20 0.03 73.29
CA SER A 14 5.74 -1.04 72.39
C SER A 14 6.39 -2.37 72.79
N SER A 15 5.59 -3.42 72.98
CA SER A 15 6.04 -4.80 73.19
C SER A 15 6.08 -5.57 71.87
N LYS A 16 6.95 -6.57 71.75
CA LYS A 16 7.05 -7.48 70.58
C LYS A 16 5.70 -8.11 70.17
N SER A 17 4.70 -8.13 71.04
CA SER A 17 3.35 -8.64 70.77
C SER A 17 2.46 -7.73 69.90
N LEU A 18 2.76 -6.43 69.78
CA LEU A 18 2.11 -5.55 68.78
C LEU A 18 2.64 -5.83 67.36
N PHE A 19 3.74 -6.57 67.26
CA PHE A 19 4.34 -7.04 66.03
C PHE A 19 3.88 -8.47 65.77
N LEU A 20 2.70 -8.62 65.14
CA LEU A 20 2.31 -9.88 64.53
C LEU A 20 3.41 -10.29 63.54
N SER A 21 4.25 -11.26 63.91
CA SER A 21 5.39 -11.75 63.13
C SER A 21 6.60 -10.78 63.02
N GLY A 22 6.83 -9.92 64.03
CA GLY A 22 8.06 -9.11 64.08
C GLY A 22 8.12 -7.94 63.08
N ARG A 23 7.03 -7.63 62.38
CA ARG A 23 6.88 -6.43 61.54
C ARG A 23 5.63 -5.65 61.98
N LEU A 24 5.76 -4.33 62.03
CA LEU A 24 4.66 -3.42 62.35
C LEU A 24 3.73 -3.35 61.12
N LYS A 25 2.42 -3.57 61.30
CA LYS A 25 1.47 -3.39 60.19
C LYS A 25 1.10 -1.91 60.13
N TYR A 26 1.49 -1.26 59.05
CA TYR A 26 1.06 0.09 58.73
C TYR A 26 -0.42 0.09 58.34
N ASP A 27 -1.10 1.22 58.54
CA ASP A 27 -2.51 1.45 58.18
C ASP A 27 -3.52 0.51 58.88
N VAL A 28 -3.12 -0.08 60.00
CA VAL A 28 -4.02 -0.82 60.89
C VAL A 28 -4.34 0.04 62.11
N GLU A 29 -5.62 0.15 62.43
CA GLU A 29 -6.08 0.83 63.63
C GLU A 29 -5.84 -0.05 64.86
N TYR A 30 -5.04 0.44 65.80
CA TYR A 30 -4.80 -0.21 67.08
C TYR A 30 -5.65 0.46 68.16
N PRO A 31 -6.74 -0.18 68.62
CA PRO A 31 -7.58 0.38 69.66
C PRO A 31 -6.87 0.33 71.01
N ALA A 32 -6.71 1.47 71.65
CA ALA A 32 -6.21 1.60 73.01
C ALA A 32 -7.36 2.04 73.93
N GLN A 33 -7.62 1.25 74.97
CA GLN A 33 -8.60 1.56 76.01
C GLN A 33 -7.86 2.04 77.27
N ILE A 34 -8.27 3.18 77.81
CA ILE A 34 -7.79 3.76 79.06
C ILE A 34 -8.97 3.84 80.03
N GLY A 35 -8.88 3.15 81.15
CA GLY A 35 -9.74 3.40 82.30
C GLY A 35 -9.00 4.24 83.33
N VAL A 36 -9.60 5.34 83.77
CA VAL A 36 -9.14 6.08 84.95
C VAL A 36 -10.08 5.75 86.10
N GLN A 37 -9.53 5.18 87.18
CA GLN A 37 -10.29 4.83 88.37
C GLN A 37 -9.91 5.75 89.54
N ASN A 38 -10.92 6.25 90.26
CA ASN A 38 -10.69 6.97 91.50
C ASN A 38 -10.25 5.99 92.61
N LEU A 39 -9.13 6.29 93.27
CA LEU A 39 -8.58 5.45 94.35
C LEU A 39 -9.43 5.48 95.63
N SER A 40 -10.18 6.56 95.85
CA SER A 40 -11.01 6.75 97.06
C SER A 40 -12.41 6.16 96.91
N ASN A 41 -12.92 6.03 95.68
CA ASN A 41 -14.25 5.49 95.39
C ASN A 41 -14.21 4.61 94.15
N GLN A 42 -14.32 3.29 94.35
CA GLN A 42 -14.18 2.29 93.27
C GLN A 42 -15.28 2.36 92.21
N PHE A 43 -16.43 2.96 92.53
CA PHE A 43 -17.56 3.10 91.60
C PHE A 43 -17.40 4.28 90.64
N GLU A 44 -16.46 5.18 90.90
CA GLU A 44 -16.17 6.33 90.06
C GLU A 44 -15.03 5.99 89.09
N LYS A 45 -15.41 5.54 87.89
CA LYS A 45 -14.48 5.25 86.79
C LYS A 45 -14.90 5.98 85.52
N VAL A 46 -13.91 6.43 84.75
CA VAL A 46 -14.10 7.01 83.42
C VAL A 46 -13.30 6.17 82.44
N ASP A 47 -14.00 5.47 81.55
CA ASP A 47 -13.40 4.65 80.49
C ASP A 47 -13.37 5.48 79.19
N THR A 48 -12.17 5.67 78.62
CA THR A 48 -11.93 6.39 77.37
C THR A 48 -11.17 5.51 76.39
N SER A 49 -11.35 5.73 75.09
CA SER A 49 -10.64 4.98 74.06
C SER A 49 -10.12 5.90 72.96
N PHE A 50 -8.96 5.57 72.42
CA PHE A 50 -8.38 6.26 71.26
C PHE A 50 -7.75 5.24 70.31
N LEU A 51 -7.62 5.62 69.04
CA LEU A 51 -7.04 4.78 68.00
C LEU A 51 -5.63 5.27 67.69
N ILE A 52 -4.67 4.35 67.61
CA ILE A 52 -3.32 4.63 67.14
C ILE A 52 -3.17 4.01 65.75
N THR A 53 -2.83 4.83 64.76
CA THR A 53 -2.48 4.36 63.40
C THR A 53 -1.05 4.74 63.10
N PHE A 54 -0.26 3.77 62.66
CA PHE A 54 1.11 3.98 62.22
C PHE A 54 1.14 4.05 60.70
N TYR A 55 1.68 5.15 60.17
CA TYR A 55 1.89 5.32 58.74
C TYR A 55 3.37 5.13 58.42
N ASN A 56 3.68 4.44 57.33
CA ASN A 56 5.07 4.32 56.87
C ASN A 56 5.49 5.64 56.21
N THR A 57 6.65 6.17 56.58
CA THR A 57 7.23 7.37 55.95
C THR A 57 8.10 7.03 54.73
N ASP A 58 8.46 5.76 54.53
CA ASP A 58 9.22 5.34 53.34
C ASP A 58 8.32 5.33 52.12
N VAL A 59 8.47 6.33 51.25
CA VAL A 59 7.69 6.46 50.01
C VAL A 59 8.29 5.55 48.93
N ILE A 60 7.67 4.39 48.69
CA ILE A 60 7.95 3.57 47.51
C ILE A 60 7.13 4.12 46.35
N LEU A 61 7.80 4.70 45.36
CA LEU A 61 7.18 5.27 44.18
C LEU A 61 6.68 4.15 43.24
N PRO A 62 5.44 4.25 42.73
CA PRO A 62 4.96 3.30 41.73
C PRO A 62 5.74 3.45 40.42
N ARG A 63 5.88 2.34 39.69
CA ARG A 63 6.55 2.34 38.36
C ARG A 63 5.70 1.66 37.31
N ILE A 64 5.64 2.25 36.12
CA ILE A 64 5.07 1.62 34.93
C ILE A 64 6.14 0.77 34.26
N LYS A 65 5.80 -0.49 33.98
CA LYS A 65 6.65 -1.44 33.26
C LYS A 65 5.87 -2.05 32.09
N PRO A 66 6.14 -1.61 30.86
CA PRO A 66 5.69 -2.32 29.68
C PRO A 66 6.27 -3.73 29.67
N SER A 67 5.46 -4.72 29.25
CA SER A 67 5.89 -6.12 29.15
C SER A 67 6.89 -6.39 28.00
N VAL A 68 7.23 -5.37 27.22
CA VAL A 68 8.11 -5.47 26.05
C VAL A 68 9.41 -4.72 26.29
N LEU A 69 10.50 -5.28 25.77
CA LEU A 69 11.80 -4.61 25.75
C LEU A 69 11.85 -3.64 24.57
N SER A 70 12.23 -2.39 24.84
CA SER A 70 12.43 -1.37 23.80
C SER A 70 13.85 -1.46 23.21
N PRO A 71 14.04 -1.30 21.87
CA PRO A 71 13.04 -1.02 20.85
C PRO A 71 12.30 -2.27 20.32
N VAL A 72 11.02 -2.12 20.01
CA VAL A 72 10.19 -3.17 19.40
C VAL A 72 10.11 -2.94 17.89
N ILE A 73 10.28 -3.98 17.08
CA ILE A 73 10.19 -3.91 15.61
C ILE A 73 8.85 -4.51 15.17
N VAL A 74 8.11 -3.78 14.34
CA VAL A 74 6.79 -4.18 13.82
C VAL A 74 6.72 -3.84 12.33
N GLU A 75 6.00 -4.65 11.56
CA GLU A 75 5.73 -4.39 10.15
C GLU A 75 4.34 -3.76 9.99
N GLU A 76 4.15 -2.95 8.96
CA GLU A 76 2.81 -2.41 8.63
C GLU A 76 1.77 -3.53 8.49
N GLY A 77 0.55 -3.27 8.96
CA GLY A 77 -0.53 -4.25 8.98
C GLY A 77 -0.46 -5.31 10.08
N ASN A 78 0.70 -5.50 10.73
CA ASN A 78 0.84 -6.45 11.84
C ASN A 78 0.46 -5.79 13.17
N ARG A 79 -0.39 -6.47 13.95
CA ARG A 79 -0.83 -5.98 15.27
C ARG A 79 0.29 -6.07 16.30
N LEU A 80 0.65 -4.93 16.88
CA LEU A 80 1.46 -4.84 18.08
C LEU A 80 0.57 -4.95 19.31
N SER A 81 0.83 -5.90 20.20
CA SER A 81 0.13 -6.01 21.48
C SER A 81 1.09 -6.29 22.63
N PHE A 82 0.99 -5.50 23.70
CA PHE A 82 1.72 -5.77 24.94
C PHE A 82 0.96 -5.29 26.16
N ASN A 83 1.23 -5.91 27.30
CA ASN A 83 0.63 -5.52 28.58
C ASN A 83 1.41 -4.35 29.19
N VAL A 84 0.70 -3.42 29.80
CA VAL A 84 1.29 -2.34 30.62
C VAL A 84 1.12 -2.72 32.08
N MET A 85 2.18 -3.22 32.71
CA MET A 85 2.17 -3.61 34.12
C MET A 85 2.51 -2.43 35.01
N CYS A 86 2.02 -2.45 36.24
CA CYS A 86 2.35 -1.46 37.26
C CYS A 86 2.98 -2.15 38.45
N GLU A 87 4.16 -1.70 38.87
CA GLU A 87 4.72 -2.06 40.15
C GLU A 87 4.09 -1.15 41.21
N ASN A 88 3.16 -1.71 41.98
CA ASN A 88 2.46 -0.99 43.03
C ASN A 88 3.45 -0.69 44.17
N GLY A 89 3.76 0.60 44.35
CA GLY A 89 4.42 1.10 45.56
C GLY A 89 3.43 1.23 46.71
N ASN A 90 3.68 2.18 47.62
CA ASN A 90 2.73 2.49 48.71
C ASN A 90 1.43 3.12 48.17
N PHE A 91 1.51 3.76 47.01
CA PHE A 91 0.39 4.40 46.35
C PHE A 91 0.22 3.81 44.95
N PRO A 92 -0.92 3.17 44.64
CA PRO A 92 -1.17 2.60 43.32
C PRO A 92 -1.35 3.69 42.27
N ILE A 93 -1.15 3.31 41.00
CA ILE A 93 -1.46 4.14 39.84
C ILE A 93 -2.96 4.04 39.58
N ASP A 94 -3.64 5.18 39.58
CA ASP A 94 -5.09 5.25 39.36
C ASP A 94 -5.44 5.43 37.88
N LYS A 95 -4.60 6.17 37.15
CA LYS A 95 -4.85 6.55 35.76
C LYS A 95 -3.59 6.47 34.93
N ILE A 96 -3.72 5.86 33.76
CA ILE A 96 -2.68 5.85 32.73
C ILE A 96 -3.10 6.81 31.62
N LEU A 97 -2.24 7.78 31.34
CA LEU A 97 -2.32 8.66 30.20
C LEU A 97 -1.36 8.16 29.12
N PHE A 98 -1.79 8.23 27.88
CA PHE A 98 -1.00 7.83 26.73
C PHE A 98 -0.75 9.02 25.82
N SER A 99 0.49 9.17 25.36
CA SER A 99 0.83 10.10 24.30
C SER A 99 1.85 9.47 23.35
N SER A 100 1.86 9.94 22.11
CA SER A 100 2.79 9.49 21.07
C SER A 100 3.40 10.69 20.37
N ASN A 101 4.62 10.54 19.85
CA ASN A 101 5.29 11.58 19.07
C ASN A 101 4.59 11.88 17.74
N ILE A 102 3.83 10.92 17.20
CA ILE A 102 3.09 11.00 15.94
C ILE A 102 1.63 10.66 16.21
N THR A 103 0.71 11.25 15.46
CA THR A 103 -0.72 10.90 15.53
C THR A 103 -0.94 9.45 15.10
N LEU A 104 -1.48 8.63 15.99
CA LEU A 104 -1.81 7.23 15.71
C LEU A 104 -3.29 7.08 15.39
N SER A 105 -3.61 6.14 14.49
CA SER A 105 -4.96 5.65 14.24
C SER A 105 -5.09 4.19 14.72
N ASN A 106 -6.32 3.73 14.94
CA ASN A 106 -6.64 2.32 15.22
C ASN A 106 -5.84 1.69 16.38
N TYR A 107 -5.79 2.38 17.53
CA TYR A 107 -5.18 1.86 18.75
C TYR A 107 -6.20 1.71 19.88
N LYS A 108 -5.95 0.74 20.76
CA LYS A 108 -6.69 0.53 22.00
C LYS A 108 -5.82 0.99 23.17
N LEU A 109 -6.38 1.93 23.93
CA LEU A 109 -5.72 2.53 25.09
C LEU A 109 -5.87 1.65 26.34
N PRO A 110 -4.78 1.36 27.06
CA PRO A 110 -4.85 0.76 28.39
C PRO A 110 -5.40 1.81 29.37
N LYS A 111 -6.49 1.48 30.09
CA LYS A 111 -7.10 2.38 31.08
C LYS A 111 -6.60 2.12 32.50
N GLU A 112 -6.31 0.86 32.78
CA GLU A 112 -5.91 0.36 34.10
C GLU A 112 -4.57 -0.36 34.00
N CYS A 113 -3.95 -0.59 35.15
CA CYS A 113 -2.79 -1.47 35.25
C CYS A 113 -3.15 -2.90 34.84
N ASP A 114 -2.21 -3.58 34.18
CA ASP A 114 -2.38 -4.91 33.57
C ASP A 114 -3.31 -4.97 32.34
N ASP A 115 -3.77 -3.81 31.85
CA ASP A 115 -4.48 -3.72 30.58
C ASP A 115 -3.52 -3.81 29.37
N ARG A 116 -4.08 -4.16 28.21
CA ARG A 116 -3.34 -4.39 26.97
C ARG A 116 -3.36 -3.15 26.09
N PHE A 117 -2.17 -2.68 25.73
CA PHE A 117 -2.01 -1.77 24.61
C PHE A 117 -2.02 -2.59 23.32
N GLU A 118 -2.86 -2.16 22.38
CA GLU A 118 -2.96 -2.79 21.06
C GLU A 118 -2.95 -1.72 19.98
N TRP A 119 -2.11 -1.90 18.98
CA TRP A 119 -2.00 -0.97 17.87
C TRP A 119 -1.67 -1.72 16.60
N THR A 120 -2.42 -1.44 15.54
CA THR A 120 -2.12 -1.94 14.20
C THR A 120 -1.71 -0.74 13.33
N PRO A 121 -0.42 -0.57 13.02
CA PRO A 121 0.02 0.46 12.08
C PRO A 121 -0.67 0.23 10.72
N PRO A 122 -1.31 1.27 10.14
CA PRO A 122 -1.88 1.15 8.81
C PRO A 122 -0.79 0.93 7.76
N TYR A 123 -1.15 0.31 6.64
CA TYR A 123 -0.33 0.35 5.43
C TYR A 123 -0.23 1.81 4.94
N ASP A 124 0.94 2.25 4.46
CA ASP A 124 1.28 3.65 4.11
C ASP A 124 1.68 4.54 5.32
N PHE A 125 2.10 3.94 6.43
CA PHE A 125 2.58 4.70 7.59
C PHE A 125 4.01 5.23 7.39
N VAL A 126 4.84 4.44 6.71
CA VAL A 126 6.22 4.71 6.32
C VAL A 126 6.25 5.25 4.90
N ASN A 127 6.86 6.43 4.72
CA ASN A 127 7.01 7.01 3.39
C ASN A 127 8.36 6.60 2.77
N ASP A 128 8.45 6.64 1.44
CA ASP A 128 9.71 6.44 0.70
C ASP A 128 10.82 7.45 1.05
N LYS A 129 10.47 8.55 1.73
CA LYS A 129 11.42 9.57 2.20
C LYS A 129 12.08 9.20 3.54
N ASP A 130 11.53 8.22 4.26
CA ASP A 130 12.02 7.81 5.56
C ASP A 130 13.28 6.94 5.39
N LYS A 131 14.27 7.14 6.28
CA LYS A 131 15.55 6.40 6.21
C LYS A 131 15.29 4.91 6.40
N ASP A 132 15.93 4.10 5.57
CA ASP A 132 15.87 2.63 5.61
C ASP A 132 14.45 2.02 5.50
N LYS A 133 13.49 2.77 4.92
CA LYS A 133 12.06 2.39 4.88
C LYS A 133 11.51 2.04 6.26
N GLN A 134 11.93 2.81 7.26
CA GLN A 134 11.56 2.61 8.65
C GLN A 134 11.22 3.92 9.32
N LYS A 135 10.20 3.86 10.18
CA LYS A 135 9.74 5.02 10.95
C LYS A 135 9.70 4.71 12.43
N THR A 136 10.32 5.56 13.23
CA THR A 136 10.39 5.39 14.68
C THR A 136 9.27 6.15 15.37
N VAL A 137 8.48 5.44 16.17
CA VAL A 137 7.41 5.98 16.99
C VAL A 137 7.80 5.82 18.45
N ASP A 138 7.76 6.90 19.21
CA ASP A 138 7.97 6.87 20.64
C ASP A 138 6.60 6.94 21.34
N LEU A 139 6.28 5.89 22.09
CA LEU A 139 5.07 5.76 22.89
C LEU A 139 5.38 6.12 24.34
N TYR A 140 4.62 7.06 24.90
CA TYR A 140 4.76 7.52 26.27
C TYR A 140 3.54 7.07 27.08
N PHE A 141 3.79 6.34 28.16
CA PHE A 141 2.78 5.93 29.13
C PHE A 141 3.05 6.65 30.44
N VAL A 142 2.15 7.55 30.83
CA VAL A 142 2.27 8.39 32.03
C VAL A 142 1.26 7.93 33.06
N GLY A 143 1.73 7.35 34.16
CA GLY A 143 0.89 6.91 35.28
C GLY A 143 0.78 8.01 36.30
N THR A 144 -0.43 8.31 36.76
CA THR A 144 -0.65 9.28 37.83
C THR A 144 -1.33 8.62 39.03
N SER A 145 -0.90 9.00 40.23
CA SER A 145 -1.48 8.56 41.52
C SER A 145 -2.30 9.68 42.18
N LYS A 146 -3.09 9.34 43.21
CA LYS A 146 -3.88 10.30 44.01
C LYS A 146 -3.03 11.41 44.64
N PHE A 147 -1.75 11.16 44.86
CA PHE A 147 -0.81 12.09 45.48
C PHE A 147 -0.01 12.91 44.47
N ASN A 148 -0.46 12.95 43.20
CA ASN A 148 0.19 13.64 42.09
C ASN A 148 1.62 13.16 41.77
N PHE A 149 2.01 11.97 42.22
CA PHE A 149 3.21 11.32 41.69
C PHE A 149 2.93 10.84 40.27
N SER A 150 3.86 11.15 39.36
CA SER A 150 3.84 10.68 37.98
C SER A 150 5.08 9.85 37.65
N ASP A 151 4.87 8.74 36.96
CA ASP A 151 5.95 7.96 36.34
C ASP A 151 5.69 7.84 34.84
N THR A 152 6.77 7.83 34.03
CA THR A 152 6.67 7.79 32.57
C THR A 152 7.51 6.67 32.00
N ALA A 153 6.86 5.71 31.34
CA ALA A 153 7.52 4.66 30.57
C ALA A 153 7.53 5.03 29.08
N ILE A 154 8.70 4.87 28.44
CA ILE A 154 8.89 5.16 27.01
C ILE A 154 9.13 3.84 26.28
N VAL A 155 8.32 3.57 25.26
CA VAL A 155 8.50 2.43 24.35
C VAL A 155 8.78 2.95 22.96
N LYS A 156 10.02 2.78 22.50
CA LYS A 156 10.38 3.00 21.10
C LYS A 156 9.92 1.84 20.24
N VAL A 157 9.12 2.13 19.23
CA VAL A 157 8.64 1.19 18.21
C VAL A 157 9.21 1.58 16.86
N ILE A 158 9.79 0.63 16.15
CA ILE A 158 10.33 0.78 14.80
C ILE A 158 9.35 0.10 13.86
N VAL A 159 8.63 0.88 13.06
CA VAL A 159 7.71 0.37 12.05
C VAL A 159 8.46 0.22 10.73
N LYS A 160 8.40 -0.97 10.14
CA LYS A 160 8.96 -1.29 8.82
C LYS A 160 7.87 -1.28 7.76
N ASP A 161 8.19 -0.70 6.61
CA ASP A 161 7.39 -0.80 5.38
C ASP A 161 7.09 -2.27 5.07
N ALA A 162 5.82 -2.57 4.80
CA ALA A 162 5.36 -3.89 4.40
C ALA A 162 4.28 -3.76 3.33
N MET A 163 4.34 -4.65 2.33
CA MET A 163 3.38 -4.62 1.23
C MET A 163 2.04 -5.23 1.66
N ASP A 164 0.96 -4.52 1.35
CA ASP A 164 -0.40 -5.07 1.44
C ASP A 164 -0.63 -6.06 0.27
N TYR A 165 -0.58 -7.35 0.60
CA TYR A 165 -0.78 -8.42 -0.38
C TYR A 165 -2.22 -8.48 -0.94
N ASP A 166 -3.23 -8.07 -0.17
CA ASP A 166 -4.62 -8.15 -0.62
C ASP A 166 -4.89 -7.09 -1.70
N ILE A 167 -4.36 -5.88 -1.51
CA ILE A 167 -4.42 -4.82 -2.52
C ILE A 167 -3.55 -5.20 -3.72
N ALA A 168 -2.32 -5.67 -3.51
CA ALA A 168 -1.40 -6.01 -4.59
C ALA A 168 -1.92 -7.17 -5.46
N THR A 169 -2.59 -8.17 -4.88
CA THR A 169 -3.21 -9.27 -5.61
C THR A 169 -4.39 -8.80 -6.45
N ARG A 170 -5.24 -7.91 -5.91
CA ARG A 170 -6.33 -7.30 -6.68
C ARG A 170 -5.80 -6.53 -7.88
N ASP A 171 -4.78 -5.70 -7.66
CA ASP A 171 -4.12 -4.92 -8.71
C ASP A 171 -3.53 -5.80 -9.82
N TYR A 172 -2.97 -6.95 -9.46
CA TYR A 172 -2.47 -7.94 -10.41
C TYR A 172 -3.59 -8.57 -11.24
N VAL A 173 -4.68 -9.00 -10.58
CA VAL A 173 -5.83 -9.59 -11.25
C VAL A 173 -6.44 -8.60 -12.25
N ASP A 174 -6.55 -7.32 -11.86
CA ASP A 174 -7.06 -6.26 -12.72
C ASP A 174 -6.15 -6.06 -13.94
N ALA A 175 -4.83 -5.99 -13.75
CA ALA A 175 -3.86 -5.86 -14.85
C ALA A 175 -3.91 -7.05 -15.83
N VAL A 176 -4.05 -8.28 -15.33
CA VAL A 176 -4.21 -9.47 -16.16
C VAL A 176 -5.55 -9.45 -16.91
N SER A 177 -6.62 -9.00 -16.27
CA SER A 177 -7.95 -8.90 -16.89
C SER A 177 -7.97 -7.89 -18.05
N GLU A 178 -7.33 -6.73 -17.86
CA GLU A 178 -7.17 -5.71 -18.91
C GLU A 178 -6.36 -6.28 -20.08
N MET A 179 -5.25 -6.97 -19.80
CA MET A 179 -4.41 -7.56 -20.83
C MET A 179 -5.15 -8.65 -21.62
N LYS A 180 -5.94 -9.51 -20.96
CA LYS A 180 -6.77 -10.53 -21.64
C LYS A 180 -7.82 -9.89 -22.54
N THR A 181 -8.47 -8.83 -22.08
CA THR A 181 -9.46 -8.08 -22.87
C THR A 181 -8.81 -7.48 -24.11
N TRP A 182 -7.63 -6.88 -23.95
CA TRP A 182 -6.85 -6.36 -25.07
C TRP A 182 -6.43 -7.45 -26.06
N ILE A 183 -5.96 -8.61 -25.58
CA ILE A 183 -5.64 -9.76 -26.44
C ILE A 183 -6.86 -10.21 -27.25
N LEU A 184 -8.05 -10.24 -26.64
CA LEU A 184 -9.28 -10.58 -27.35
C LEU A 184 -9.58 -9.58 -28.46
N GLN A 185 -9.48 -8.27 -28.18
CA GLN A 185 -9.64 -7.22 -29.19
C GLN A 185 -8.65 -7.40 -30.35
N LEU A 186 -7.37 -7.67 -30.06
CA LEU A 186 -6.35 -7.94 -31.08
C LEU A 186 -6.65 -9.20 -31.91
N LYS A 187 -7.22 -10.23 -31.31
CA LYS A 187 -7.64 -11.43 -32.06
C LYS A 187 -8.78 -11.11 -33.03
N TYR A 188 -9.73 -10.23 -32.64
CA TYR A 188 -10.78 -9.78 -33.56
C TYR A 188 -10.23 -8.93 -34.71
N THR A 189 -9.32 -7.98 -34.42
CA THR A 189 -8.69 -7.17 -35.48
C THR A 189 -7.88 -8.04 -36.44
N PHE A 190 -7.14 -9.03 -35.93
CA PHE A 190 -6.43 -10.00 -36.75
C PHE A 190 -7.38 -10.74 -37.73
N LEU A 191 -8.55 -11.17 -37.25
CA LEU A 191 -9.54 -11.86 -38.09
C LEU A 191 -10.11 -10.93 -39.18
N GLN A 192 -10.33 -9.66 -38.87
CA GLN A 192 -10.77 -8.68 -39.87
C GLN A 192 -9.70 -8.40 -40.91
N LEU A 193 -8.44 -8.21 -40.50
CA LEU A 193 -7.31 -8.04 -41.40
C LEU A 193 -7.16 -9.26 -42.31
N ASP A 194 -7.25 -10.49 -41.77
CA ASP A 194 -7.18 -11.70 -42.58
C ASP A 194 -8.34 -11.80 -43.59
N ARG A 195 -9.56 -11.44 -43.18
CA ARG A 195 -10.74 -11.38 -44.07
C ARG A 195 -10.54 -10.34 -45.18
N LYS A 196 -10.01 -9.14 -44.87
CA LYS A 196 -9.70 -8.09 -45.86
C LYS A 196 -8.67 -8.60 -46.88
N ILE A 197 -7.58 -9.23 -46.42
CA ILE A 197 -6.55 -9.84 -47.29
C ILE A 197 -7.14 -10.97 -48.18
N ARG A 198 -8.13 -11.72 -47.68
CA ARG A 198 -8.81 -12.76 -48.47
C ARG A 198 -9.76 -12.16 -49.52
N LYS A 199 -10.41 -11.02 -49.23
CA LYS A 199 -11.28 -10.31 -50.17
C LYS A 199 -10.50 -9.59 -51.27
N THR A 200 -9.28 -9.13 -51.01
CA THR A 200 -8.39 -8.51 -52.03
C THR A 200 -7.71 -9.52 -52.95
N LYS A 201 -8.05 -10.83 -52.87
CA LYS A 201 -7.59 -11.82 -53.85
C LYS A 201 -8.20 -11.51 -55.22
N SER A 202 -7.36 -11.02 -56.13
CA SER A 202 -7.61 -10.87 -57.57
C SER A 202 -8.34 -9.59 -58.00
N TYR A 203 -7.72 -8.42 -57.77
CA TYR A 203 -7.63 -7.47 -58.87
C TYR A 203 -6.25 -7.67 -59.50
N ARG A 204 -6.17 -8.50 -60.55
CA ARG A 204 -5.04 -8.45 -61.48
C ARG A 204 -5.17 -7.10 -62.17
N THR A 205 -4.45 -6.09 -61.70
CA THR A 205 -4.21 -4.88 -62.49
C THR A 205 -3.30 -5.27 -63.65
N SER A 206 -3.89 -5.79 -64.72
CA SER A 206 -3.20 -6.13 -65.98
C SER A 206 -3.10 -4.94 -66.94
N PHE A 207 -3.17 -3.72 -66.40
CA PHE A 207 -3.00 -2.43 -67.06
C PHE A 207 -2.41 -1.53 -65.96
N ASP A 208 -1.29 -0.85 -66.03
CA ASP A 208 -0.46 -0.43 -67.16
C ASP A 208 0.94 -0.11 -66.56
N VAL A 209 1.98 -0.86 -66.95
CA VAL A 209 3.40 -0.51 -66.68
C VAL A 209 4.12 -0.44 -68.03
N ALA A 210 3.47 0.17 -69.01
CA ALA A 210 4.05 0.48 -70.32
C ALA A 210 3.82 1.95 -70.73
N THR A 211 3.67 2.85 -69.77
CA THR A 211 3.86 4.30 -69.96
C THR A 211 5.02 4.82 -69.10
N GLY A 212 6.15 4.11 -69.20
CA GLY A 212 7.45 4.71 -68.91
C GLY A 212 7.78 5.72 -70.01
N THR A 213 8.20 6.92 -69.61
CA THR A 213 8.90 7.94 -70.42
C THR A 213 8.09 8.76 -71.44
N ALA A 214 7.20 9.63 -70.96
CA ALA A 214 6.98 10.92 -71.62
C ALA A 214 6.64 11.97 -70.57
N GLY A 215 7.57 12.90 -70.31
CA GLY A 215 7.27 14.09 -69.51
C GLY A 215 8.28 14.51 -68.44
N VAL A 216 9.59 14.39 -68.68
CA VAL A 216 10.59 15.27 -68.02
C VAL A 216 11.70 15.62 -69.01
N THR A 217 11.34 16.33 -70.08
CA THR A 217 12.31 16.83 -71.09
C THR A 217 12.03 18.28 -71.51
N SER A 218 11.30 19.06 -70.71
CA SER A 218 10.99 20.47 -71.02
C SER A 218 11.76 21.50 -70.18
N THR A 219 12.66 21.08 -69.28
CA THR A 219 13.41 22.01 -68.40
C THR A 219 14.92 22.11 -68.68
N ILE A 220 15.42 21.51 -69.77
CA ILE A 220 16.85 21.59 -70.17
C ILE A 220 17.04 22.42 -71.47
N LEU A 221 16.06 23.24 -71.83
CA LEU A 221 16.14 24.16 -72.99
C LEU A 221 16.13 25.65 -72.60
N SER A 222 16.14 25.98 -71.31
CA SER A 222 16.13 27.37 -70.81
C SER A 222 17.50 27.92 -70.38
N THR A 223 18.60 27.17 -70.58
CA THR A 223 19.99 27.60 -70.26
C THR A 223 20.88 27.73 -71.51
N ARG A 224 20.36 28.31 -72.59
CA ARG A 224 21.16 28.74 -73.76
C ARG A 224 21.18 30.26 -73.88
N ASP A 225 22.39 30.83 -73.93
CA ASP A 225 22.66 32.27 -73.97
C ASP A 225 22.43 32.86 -75.38
N ASN A 226 21.16 33.08 -75.76
CA ASN A 226 20.84 33.89 -76.93
C ASN A 226 19.54 34.69 -76.72
N PRO A 227 19.55 36.03 -76.79
CA PRO A 227 18.44 36.89 -76.34
C PRO A 227 17.18 36.89 -77.22
N SER A 228 17.16 36.19 -78.36
CA SER A 228 16.00 36.13 -79.26
C SER A 228 15.06 34.92 -79.06
N ALA A 229 15.34 34.02 -78.11
CA ALA A 229 14.50 32.83 -77.87
C ALA A 229 13.60 32.92 -76.61
N LYS A 230 13.59 34.04 -75.88
CA LYS A 230 12.81 34.19 -74.63
C LYS A 230 11.36 34.69 -74.81
N ASN A 231 10.94 35.08 -76.01
CA ASN A 231 9.64 35.74 -76.22
C ASN A 231 8.51 34.87 -76.80
N THR A 232 8.71 33.56 -76.99
CA THR A 232 7.69 32.70 -77.64
C THR A 232 6.98 31.73 -76.67
N GLY A 233 6.98 32.02 -75.38
CA GLY A 233 6.34 31.18 -74.35
C GLY A 233 5.17 31.83 -73.60
N LYS A 234 4.73 33.02 -74.01
CA LYS A 234 3.76 33.85 -73.25
C LYS A 234 2.42 34.05 -73.95
N VAL A 235 1.86 33.04 -74.63
CA VAL A 235 0.43 33.08 -74.98
C VAL A 235 -0.12 31.66 -75.11
N LEU A 236 -1.01 31.26 -74.19
CA LEU A 236 -2.29 30.59 -74.46
C LEU A 236 -2.97 30.20 -73.12
N PRO A 237 -4.15 30.76 -72.79
CA PRO A 237 -4.98 30.28 -71.68
C PRO A 237 -5.94 29.17 -72.15
N SER A 238 -6.26 28.26 -71.21
CA SER A 238 -7.49 27.45 -71.10
C SER A 238 -8.06 26.88 -72.41
N VAL A 239 -7.98 25.59 -72.71
CA VAL A 239 -8.74 24.52 -72.05
C VAL A 239 -7.92 23.23 -72.14
N SER A 240 -7.54 22.69 -70.99
CA SER A 240 -7.20 21.28 -70.90
C SER A 240 -7.98 20.78 -69.71
N VAL A 241 -9.04 20.01 -70.00
CA VAL A 241 -9.66 19.13 -69.02
C VAL A 241 -8.52 18.23 -68.54
N ALA A 242 -7.88 18.63 -67.45
CA ALA A 242 -7.07 17.73 -66.69
C ALA A 242 -8.06 16.68 -66.19
N LEU A 243 -8.08 15.52 -66.84
CA LEU A 243 -8.38 14.27 -66.18
C LEU A 243 -7.35 14.16 -65.07
N VAL A 244 -7.60 14.85 -63.96
CA VAL A 244 -6.94 14.55 -62.70
C VAL A 244 -7.31 13.09 -62.48
N PRO A 245 -6.34 12.16 -62.49
CA PRO A 245 -6.66 10.83 -62.04
C PRO A 245 -7.11 11.05 -60.60
N ILE A 246 -8.41 10.89 -60.37
CA ILE A 246 -8.91 10.68 -59.02
C ILE A 246 -8.08 9.49 -58.58
N LYS A 247 -7.18 9.70 -57.61
CA LYS A 247 -6.65 8.61 -56.79
C LYS A 247 -7.87 8.08 -56.05
N GLU A 248 -8.71 7.32 -56.76
CA GLU A 248 -9.67 6.42 -56.16
C GLU A 248 -8.84 5.54 -55.23
N ALA A 249 -9.32 5.47 -53.99
CA ALA A 249 -8.72 4.75 -52.88
C ALA A 249 -7.85 3.59 -53.37
N ALA A 250 -6.54 3.80 -53.37
CA ALA A 250 -5.59 2.76 -53.72
C ALA A 250 -5.90 1.58 -52.80
N ALA A 251 -6.41 0.48 -53.37
CA ALA A 251 -6.69 -0.73 -52.64
C ALA A 251 -5.46 -1.04 -51.78
N PRO A 252 -5.63 -1.33 -50.48
CA PRO A 252 -4.50 -1.48 -49.58
C PRO A 252 -3.52 -2.48 -50.17
N ASN A 253 -2.25 -2.08 -50.23
CA ASN A 253 -1.19 -2.95 -50.71
C ASN A 253 -1.22 -4.21 -49.84
N LYS A 254 -1.50 -5.36 -50.47
CA LYS A 254 -1.64 -6.66 -49.79
C LYS A 254 -0.45 -6.98 -48.87
N THR A 255 0.73 -6.47 -49.19
CA THR A 255 1.94 -6.59 -48.37
C THR A 255 1.85 -5.80 -47.06
N VAL A 256 1.28 -4.60 -47.06
CA VAL A 256 1.10 -3.76 -45.87
C VAL A 256 0.12 -4.41 -44.90
N ASP A 257 -1.05 -4.86 -45.38
CA ASP A 257 -2.03 -5.56 -44.54
C ASP A 257 -1.48 -6.89 -43.98
N GLN A 258 -0.69 -7.63 -44.77
CA GLN A 258 -0.03 -8.85 -44.32
C GLN A 258 1.05 -8.58 -43.26
N ASN A 259 1.81 -7.51 -43.41
CA ASN A 259 2.81 -7.10 -42.42
C ASN A 259 2.13 -6.66 -41.11
N GLN A 260 1.04 -5.89 -41.19
CA GLN A 260 0.23 -5.51 -40.04
C GLN A 260 -0.38 -6.73 -39.33
N ALA A 261 -0.95 -7.69 -40.08
CA ALA A 261 -1.49 -8.92 -39.50
C ALA A 261 -0.40 -9.80 -38.84
N THR A 262 0.81 -9.84 -39.41
CA THR A 262 1.95 -10.54 -38.81
C THR A 262 2.40 -9.87 -37.51
N LEU A 263 2.43 -8.53 -37.49
CA LEU A 263 2.75 -7.74 -36.30
C LEU A 263 1.69 -7.90 -35.20
N VAL A 264 0.40 -7.89 -35.54
CA VAL A 264 -0.68 -8.17 -34.57
C VAL A 264 -0.55 -9.59 -33.99
N ARG A 265 -0.16 -10.57 -34.81
CA ARG A 265 0.03 -11.94 -34.34
C ARG A 265 1.21 -12.08 -33.38
N SER A 266 2.34 -11.43 -33.69
CA SER A 266 3.53 -11.48 -32.84
C SER A 266 3.28 -10.81 -31.50
N THR A 267 2.57 -9.68 -31.48
CA THR A 267 2.20 -8.97 -30.24
C THR A 267 1.24 -9.79 -29.39
N ILE A 268 0.23 -10.45 -29.98
CA ILE A 268 -0.66 -11.38 -29.25
C ILE A 268 0.15 -12.48 -28.56
N LYS A 269 1.05 -13.16 -29.28
CA LYS A 269 1.85 -14.24 -28.70
C LYS A 269 2.82 -13.76 -27.63
N ARG A 270 3.39 -12.56 -27.79
CA ARG A 270 4.23 -11.92 -26.76
C ARG A 270 3.43 -11.62 -25.49
N LEU A 271 2.23 -11.05 -25.61
CA LEU A 271 1.37 -10.75 -24.47
C LEU A 271 0.91 -12.04 -23.77
N GLU A 272 0.52 -13.08 -24.52
CA GLU A 272 0.20 -14.40 -23.96
C GLU A 272 1.40 -14.99 -23.18
N TYR A 273 2.61 -14.89 -23.73
CA TYR A 273 3.84 -15.34 -23.05
C TYR A 273 4.09 -14.54 -21.75
N MET A 274 3.94 -13.22 -21.78
CA MET A 274 4.15 -12.37 -20.60
C MET A 274 3.17 -12.68 -19.46
N ILE A 275 1.91 -13.01 -19.78
CA ILE A 275 0.94 -13.48 -18.76
C ILE A 275 1.39 -14.80 -18.13
N THR A 276 1.92 -15.73 -18.93
CA THR A 276 2.36 -17.03 -18.41
C THR A 276 3.65 -16.93 -17.60
N ASP A 277 4.58 -16.08 -18.02
CA ASP A 277 5.88 -15.89 -17.37
C ASP A 277 5.72 -15.14 -16.03
N ASN A 278 4.87 -14.12 -15.99
CA ASN A 278 4.61 -13.33 -14.79
C ASN A 278 3.51 -13.92 -13.89
N LYS A 279 3.20 -15.21 -14.03
CA LYS A 279 2.20 -15.86 -13.17
C LYS A 279 2.60 -15.78 -11.70
N LEU A 280 1.61 -15.55 -10.83
CA LEU A 280 1.81 -15.60 -9.39
C LEU A 280 2.11 -17.04 -8.95
N SER A 281 3.16 -17.19 -8.16
CA SER A 281 3.60 -18.48 -7.60
C SER A 281 2.75 -18.90 -6.37
N GLY A 282 2.08 -17.93 -5.73
CA GLY A 282 1.15 -18.10 -4.61
C GLY A 282 0.44 -16.79 -4.25
N GLU A 283 -0.35 -16.79 -3.18
CA GLU A 283 -1.10 -15.61 -2.71
C GLU A 283 -0.18 -14.49 -2.19
N ARG A 284 0.98 -14.86 -1.61
CA ARG A 284 1.96 -13.92 -1.05
C ARG A 284 3.29 -13.98 -1.81
N ASP A 285 3.27 -13.60 -3.08
CA ASP A 285 4.47 -13.52 -3.91
C ASP A 285 5.20 -12.18 -3.66
N PRO A 286 6.45 -12.16 -3.17
CA PRO A 286 7.20 -10.93 -2.91
C PRO A 286 7.47 -10.09 -4.17
N GLN A 287 7.40 -10.71 -5.36
CA GLN A 287 7.64 -10.02 -6.62
C GLN A 287 6.35 -9.56 -7.32
N ILE A 288 5.20 -9.59 -6.64
CA ILE A 288 3.92 -9.22 -7.23
C ILE A 288 3.93 -7.82 -7.85
N VAL A 289 4.51 -6.83 -7.17
CA VAL A 289 4.58 -5.45 -7.67
C VAL A 289 5.44 -5.36 -8.94
N ALA A 290 6.60 -6.02 -8.96
CA ALA A 290 7.44 -6.03 -10.16
C ALA A 290 6.72 -6.71 -11.34
N LYS A 291 6.02 -7.82 -11.08
CA LYS A 291 5.23 -8.55 -12.09
C LYS A 291 4.03 -7.74 -12.60
N THR A 292 3.35 -6.97 -11.75
CA THR A 292 2.26 -6.10 -12.20
C THR A 292 2.77 -4.95 -13.06
N GLU A 293 3.90 -4.35 -12.68
CA GLU A 293 4.54 -3.28 -13.44
C GLU A 293 5.01 -3.75 -14.82
N THR A 294 5.63 -4.93 -14.92
CA THR A 294 6.03 -5.51 -16.22
C THR A 294 4.82 -5.73 -17.12
N LEU A 295 3.73 -6.30 -16.59
CA LEU A 295 2.49 -6.49 -17.34
C LEU A 295 1.89 -5.15 -17.81
N ARG A 296 1.81 -4.14 -16.94
CA ARG A 296 1.31 -2.81 -17.30
C ARG A 296 2.20 -2.14 -18.36
N LYS A 297 3.52 -2.27 -18.25
CA LYS A 297 4.49 -1.71 -19.21
C LYS A 297 4.35 -2.36 -20.59
N GLU A 298 4.24 -3.69 -20.65
CA GLU A 298 4.04 -4.44 -21.88
C GLU A 298 2.71 -4.11 -22.55
N LEU A 299 1.64 -3.98 -21.76
CA LEU A 299 0.33 -3.56 -22.25
C LEU A 299 0.40 -2.16 -22.87
N ARG A 300 1.00 -1.18 -22.18
CA ARG A 300 1.20 0.18 -22.71
C ARG A 300 2.03 0.18 -23.99
N GLN A 301 3.11 -0.59 -24.03
CA GLN A 301 3.94 -0.70 -25.23
C GLN A 301 3.13 -1.27 -26.42
N SER A 302 2.31 -2.30 -26.17
CA SER A 302 1.48 -2.90 -27.22
C SER A 302 0.41 -1.93 -27.74
N LYS A 303 -0.23 -1.15 -26.86
CA LYS A 303 -1.20 -0.11 -27.25
C LYS A 303 -0.53 0.95 -28.14
N ASN A 304 0.68 1.37 -27.80
CA ASN A 304 1.42 2.36 -28.59
C ASN A 304 1.86 1.81 -29.97
N GLN A 305 2.32 0.56 -30.03
CA GLN A 305 2.74 -0.08 -31.29
C GLN A 305 1.58 -0.32 -32.26
N LEU A 306 0.37 -0.46 -31.74
CA LEU A 306 -0.84 -0.81 -32.50
C LEU A 306 -1.83 0.34 -32.58
N ALA A 307 -1.41 1.57 -32.26
CA ALA A 307 -2.27 2.75 -32.29
C ALA A 307 -2.92 2.99 -33.66
N ASP A 308 -2.21 2.65 -34.74
CA ASP A 308 -2.67 2.82 -36.12
C ASP A 308 -3.52 1.65 -36.64
N VAL A 309 -3.69 0.57 -35.86
CA VAL A 309 -4.50 -0.59 -36.26
C VAL A 309 -5.95 -0.35 -35.84
N PRO A 310 -6.91 -0.27 -36.77
CA PRO A 310 -8.30 -0.04 -36.41
C PRO A 310 -8.84 -1.20 -35.57
N THR A 311 -9.15 -0.91 -34.31
CA THR A 311 -9.80 -1.84 -33.38
C THR A 311 -11.31 -1.77 -33.54
N GLU A 312 -11.83 -2.20 -34.69
CA GLU A 312 -13.27 -2.29 -34.89
C GLU A 312 -13.80 -3.62 -34.33
N ILE A 313 -14.69 -3.57 -33.35
CA ILE A 313 -15.34 -4.76 -32.79
C ILE A 313 -16.50 -5.12 -33.73
N SER A 314 -16.24 -5.93 -34.77
CA SER A 314 -17.35 -6.57 -35.49
C SER A 314 -17.66 -7.91 -34.82
N GLU A 315 -18.67 -7.91 -33.96
CA GLU A 315 -19.24 -9.10 -33.33
C GLU A 315 -19.67 -10.10 -34.40
N SER A 316 -18.92 -11.19 -34.58
CA SER A 316 -19.42 -12.29 -35.41
C SER A 316 -18.99 -13.69 -34.96
N MET A 317 -18.16 -13.81 -33.93
CA MET A 317 -17.61 -15.10 -33.48
C MET A 317 -17.47 -15.11 -31.96
N SER A 318 -17.73 -16.24 -31.31
CA SER A 318 -17.46 -16.42 -29.87
C SER A 318 -15.97 -16.54 -29.58
N GLU A 319 -15.53 -16.23 -28.35
CA GLU A 319 -14.12 -16.32 -27.93
C GLU A 319 -13.49 -17.68 -28.22
N LYS A 320 -14.24 -18.77 -27.99
CA LYS A 320 -13.79 -20.14 -28.28
C LYS A 320 -13.53 -20.36 -29.76
N GLN A 321 -14.42 -19.87 -30.62
CA GLN A 321 -14.25 -19.99 -32.06
C GLN A 321 -13.10 -19.12 -32.59
N LEU A 322 -12.87 -17.96 -31.97
CA LEU A 322 -11.77 -17.05 -32.29
C LEU A 322 -10.41 -17.67 -31.96
N ASN A 323 -10.28 -18.28 -30.78
CA ASN A 323 -9.07 -19.01 -30.39
C ASN A 323 -8.81 -20.21 -31.32
N ASN A 324 -9.83 -21.02 -31.62
CA ASN A 324 -9.71 -22.14 -32.56
C ASN A 324 -9.28 -21.70 -33.97
N TYR A 325 -9.77 -20.54 -34.43
CA TYR A 325 -9.35 -19.98 -35.71
C TYR A 325 -7.88 -19.54 -35.68
N PHE A 326 -7.47 -18.83 -34.63
CA PHE A 326 -6.10 -18.34 -34.44
C PHE A 326 -5.05 -19.47 -34.34
N ASP A 327 -5.42 -20.57 -33.66
CA ASP A 327 -4.57 -21.75 -33.48
C ASP A 327 -4.69 -22.77 -34.64
N SER A 328 -5.49 -22.48 -35.66
CA SER A 328 -5.64 -23.38 -36.80
C SER A 328 -4.32 -23.56 -37.57
N PRO A 329 -3.98 -24.78 -38.06
CA PRO A 329 -2.76 -25.03 -38.81
C PRO A 329 -2.62 -24.16 -40.07
N ARG A 330 -3.76 -23.76 -40.66
CA ARG A 330 -3.82 -22.90 -41.85
C ARG A 330 -3.32 -21.48 -41.55
N VAL A 331 -3.80 -20.88 -40.45
CA VAL A 331 -3.36 -19.55 -40.00
C VAL A 331 -1.92 -19.62 -39.52
N GLN A 332 -1.56 -20.69 -38.81
CA GLN A 332 -0.19 -20.93 -38.35
C GLN A 332 0.84 -20.94 -39.48
N ARG A 333 0.56 -21.66 -40.58
CA ARG A 333 1.43 -21.68 -41.75
C ARG A 333 1.51 -20.33 -42.48
N LYS A 334 0.40 -19.60 -42.56
CA LYS A 334 0.32 -18.33 -43.31
C LYS A 334 1.12 -17.20 -42.65
N TYR A 335 1.08 -17.11 -41.32
CA TYR A 335 1.74 -16.06 -40.55
C TYR A 335 2.86 -16.64 -39.68
N ARG A 336 3.62 -17.59 -40.22
CA ARG A 336 4.74 -18.20 -39.48
C ARG A 336 5.75 -17.11 -39.15
N MET A 337 6.03 -16.93 -37.86
CA MET A 337 7.13 -16.09 -37.40
C MET A 337 8.41 -16.66 -38.03
N LYS A 338 9.13 -15.84 -38.80
CA LYS A 338 10.40 -16.24 -39.41
C LYS A 338 11.52 -16.18 -38.38
#